data_AF-A0A8A1LIM9-F1
#
_entry.id   AF-A0A8A1LIM9-F1
#
_cell.length_a   1.000
_cell.length_b   1.000
_cell.length_c   1.000
_cell.angle_alpha   90.00
_cell.angle_beta   90.00
_cell.angle_gamma   90.00
#
_symmetry.space_group_name_H-M   'P 1'
#
loop_
_entity.id
_entity.type
_entity.pdbx_description
1 polymer ?
#
loop_
_entity_poly.entity_id
_entity_poly.type
_entity_poly.pdbx_seq_one_letter_code
_entity_poly.pdbx_strand_id
1 'polypeptide(L)'
;MAPSKLSSVPIIDIHVNDFKDSLANEIYTGLKRPHGGAKSLPTLLLYSTEGLRRFEDITYLDEYYLTNAEIEVLTTHATRIVNQLPENAQLLELGSGCVPSNYRLRARI
;
A
#
# COMPACT_ATOMS: atom_id res chain seq x y z
N MET A 1 5.93 35.23 0.51
CA MET A 1 6.92 34.13 0.56
C MET A 1 6.74 33.30 -0.69
N ALA A 2 7.76 33.23 -1.56
CA ALA A 2 7.72 32.42 -2.76
C ALA A 2 7.81 30.93 -2.40
N PRO A 3 7.11 30.03 -3.12
CA PRO A 3 7.24 28.59 -2.88
C PRO A 3 8.69 28.16 -3.11
N SER A 4 9.25 27.44 -2.14
CA SER A 4 10.59 26.86 -2.22
C SER A 4 10.70 25.96 -3.43
N LYS A 5 11.74 26.18 -4.23
CA LYS A 5 12.12 25.36 -5.40
C LYS A 5 12.14 23.89 -4.97
N LEU A 6 11.16 23.10 -5.39
CA LEU A 6 11.17 21.64 -5.22
C LEU A 6 12.48 21.15 -5.85
N SER A 7 13.38 20.61 -5.04
CA SER A 7 14.59 19.94 -5.52
C SER A 7 14.18 18.88 -6.55
N SER A 8 14.86 18.83 -7.69
CA SER A 8 14.59 17.86 -8.75
C SER A 8 14.98 16.46 -8.29
N VAL A 9 14.10 15.81 -7.52
CA VAL A 9 14.27 14.41 -7.15
C VAL A 9 14.02 13.57 -8.40
N PRO A 10 14.99 12.76 -8.86
CA PRO A 10 14.79 11.90 -10.01
C PRO A 10 13.74 10.84 -9.67
N ILE A 11 12.69 10.74 -10.48
CA ILE A 11 11.72 9.65 -10.40
C ILE A 11 12.34 8.45 -11.13
N ILE A 12 12.54 7.36 -10.39
CA ILE A 12 13.04 6.10 -10.94
C ILE A 12 11.85 5.18 -11.15
N ASP A 13 11.57 4.83 -12.40
CA ASP A 13 10.62 3.78 -12.72
C ASP A 13 11.28 2.41 -12.47
N ILE A 14 10.71 1.63 -11.54
CA ILE A 14 11.18 0.29 -11.15
C ILE A 14 10.31 -0.83 -11.73
N HIS A 15 9.34 -0.51 -12.59
CA HIS A 15 8.47 -1.52 -13.19
C HIS A 15 9.24 -2.34 -14.22
N VAL A 16 9.49 -3.61 -13.89
CA VAL A 16 10.33 -4.51 -14.71
C VAL A 16 9.55 -5.13 -15.89
N ASN A 17 8.20 -5.11 -15.87
CA ASN A 17 7.34 -5.72 -16.90
C ASN A 17 6.11 -4.87 -17.22
N ASP A 18 5.58 -5.02 -18.45
CA ASP A 18 4.31 -4.42 -18.88
C ASP A 18 3.13 -5.16 -18.22
N PHE A 19 2.73 -4.66 -17.05
CA PHE A 19 1.79 -5.31 -16.14
C PHE A 19 0.39 -5.55 -16.76
N LYS A 20 0.03 -4.76 -17.78
CA LYS A 20 -1.31 -4.80 -18.40
C LYS A 20 -1.61 -6.13 -19.08
N ASP A 21 -0.63 -6.71 -19.77
CA ASP A 21 -0.81 -7.98 -20.48
C ASP A 21 -0.96 -9.16 -19.51
N SER A 22 -0.31 -9.09 -18.33
CA SER A 22 -0.46 -10.10 -17.28
C SER A 22 -1.86 -10.09 -16.68
N LEU A 23 -2.39 -8.91 -16.32
CA LEU A 23 -3.66 -8.80 -15.61
C LEU A 23 -4.85 -9.27 -16.45
N ALA A 24 -4.92 -8.87 -17.72
CA ALA A 24 -5.99 -9.31 -18.62
C ALA A 24 -5.98 -10.84 -18.80
N ASN A 25 -4.79 -11.45 -18.91
CA ASN A 25 -4.64 -12.88 -19.02
C ASN A 25 -5.01 -13.63 -17.72
N GLU A 26 -4.67 -13.07 -16.55
CA GLU A 26 -5.08 -13.62 -15.25
C GLU A 26 -6.60 -13.62 -15.08
N ILE A 27 -7.28 -12.53 -15.48
CA ILE A 27 -8.74 -12.46 -15.48
C ILE A 27 -9.32 -13.52 -16.43
N TYR A 28 -8.83 -13.59 -17.66
CA TYR A 28 -9.31 -14.56 -18.64
C TYR A 28 -9.17 -16.00 -18.15
N THR A 29 -7.99 -16.35 -17.63
CA THR A 29 -7.68 -17.69 -17.13
C THR A 29 -8.50 -18.03 -15.87
N GLY A 30 -8.69 -17.05 -14.98
CA GLY A 30 -9.53 -17.19 -13.79
C GLY A 30 -11.02 -17.39 -14.10
N LEU A 31 -11.51 -16.82 -15.20
CA LEU A 31 -12.90 -17.00 -15.65
C LEU A 31 -13.10 -18.26 -16.49
N LYS A 32 -12.09 -18.70 -17.24
CA LYS A 32 -12.13 -19.86 -18.16
C LYS A 32 -11.46 -21.11 -17.56
N ARG A 33 -11.75 -21.39 -16.29
CA ARG A 33 -11.18 -22.55 -15.59
C ARG A 33 -11.64 -23.87 -16.24
N PRO A 34 -10.71 -24.80 -16.57
CA PRO A 34 -11.07 -26.10 -17.11
C PRO A 34 -11.99 -26.91 -16.17
N HIS A 35 -12.76 -27.83 -16.74
CA HIS A 35 -13.58 -28.80 -16.02
C HIS A 35 -14.56 -28.20 -14.99
N GLY A 36 -15.00 -26.95 -15.20
CA GLY A 36 -15.95 -26.29 -14.29
C GLY A 36 -15.34 -25.86 -12.95
N GLY A 37 -14.02 -25.73 -12.87
CA GLY A 37 -13.33 -25.26 -11.65
C GLY A 37 -13.83 -23.88 -11.18
N ALA A 38 -13.69 -23.62 -9.88
CA ALA A 38 -14.12 -22.36 -9.28
C ALA A 38 -13.45 -21.16 -9.97
N LYS A 39 -14.28 -20.20 -10.39
CA LYS A 39 -13.84 -18.96 -11.01
C LYS A 39 -13.13 -18.08 -9.97
N SER A 40 -12.11 -17.36 -10.42
CA SER A 40 -11.35 -16.44 -9.59
C SER A 40 -11.07 -15.15 -10.34
N LEU A 41 -10.85 -14.07 -9.59
CA LEU A 41 -10.38 -12.79 -10.11
C LEU A 41 -9.16 -12.34 -9.29
N PRO A 42 -8.19 -11.64 -9.90
CA PRO A 42 -7.05 -11.10 -9.18
C PRO A 42 -7.47 -10.08 -8.12
N THR A 43 -6.91 -10.20 -6.91
CA THR A 43 -7.18 -9.28 -5.79
C THR A 43 -6.86 -7.82 -6.13
N LEU A 44 -5.92 -7.59 -7.06
CA LEU A 44 -5.56 -6.24 -7.49
C LEU A 44 -6.76 -5.42 -7.99
N LEU A 45 -7.79 -6.08 -8.55
CA LEU A 45 -9.01 -5.40 -9.00
C LEU A 45 -9.78 -4.70 -7.87
N LEU A 46 -9.53 -5.08 -6.60
CA LEU A 46 -10.11 -4.44 -5.43
C LEU A 46 -9.48 -3.08 -5.11
N TYR A 47 -8.34 -2.72 -5.69
CA TYR A 47 -7.60 -1.48 -5.36
C TYR A 47 -7.75 -0.38 -6.42
N SER A 48 -8.93 -0.29 -7.05
CA SER A 48 -9.33 0.91 -7.79
C SER A 48 -9.50 2.10 -6.83
N THR A 49 -9.66 3.33 -7.35
CA THR A 49 -9.95 4.51 -6.51
C THR A 49 -11.10 4.28 -5.53
N GLU A 50 -12.22 3.72 -6.01
CA GLU A 50 -13.38 3.41 -5.16
C GLU A 50 -13.10 2.24 -4.21
N GLY A 51 -12.36 1.25 -4.67
CA GLY A 51 -11.99 0.11 -3.85
C GLY A 51 -11.06 0.48 -2.69
N LEU A 52 -10.10 1.37 -2.94
CA LEU A 52 -9.23 1.94 -1.91
C LEU A 52 -10.00 2.77 -0.90
N ARG A 53 -10.97 3.58 -1.34
CA ARG A 53 -11.85 4.33 -0.42
C ARG A 53 -12.64 3.38 0.49
N ARG A 54 -13.20 2.31 -0.06
CA ARG A 54 -13.91 1.29 0.74
C ARG A 54 -12.98 0.56 1.68
N PHE A 55 -11.76 0.27 1.24
CA PHE A 55 -10.75 -0.33 2.11
C PHE A 55 -10.39 0.60 3.27
N GLU A 56 -10.26 1.91 3.03
CA GLU A 56 -10.08 2.91 4.10
C GLU A 56 -11.25 2.89 5.08
N ASP A 57 -12.50 2.79 4.62
CA ASP A 57 -13.66 2.66 5.52
C ASP A 57 -13.58 1.37 6.38
N ILE A 58 -13.10 0.26 5.80
CA ILE A 58 -12.94 -1.03 6.50
C ILE A 58 -11.90 -0.94 7.61
N THR A 59 -10.82 -0.15 7.45
CA THR A 59 -9.76 -0.07 8.46
C THR A 59 -10.19 0.59 9.77
N TYR A 60 -11.35 1.26 9.79
CA TYR A 60 -11.95 1.83 10.99
C TYR A 60 -12.93 0.90 11.72
N LEU A 61 -13.27 -0.26 11.14
CA LEU A 61 -14.17 -1.21 11.77
C LEU A 61 -13.48 -1.94 12.92
N ASP A 62 -14.19 -2.09 14.06
CA ASP A 62 -13.67 -2.80 15.23
C ASP A 62 -13.37 -4.27 14.90
N GLU A 63 -14.15 -4.88 14.00
CA GLU A 63 -13.93 -6.25 13.53
C GLU A 63 -12.66 -6.39 12.70
N TYR A 64 -12.17 -5.31 12.08
CA TYR A 64 -10.95 -5.28 11.30
C TYR A 64 -9.78 -4.69 12.11
N TYR A 65 -9.44 -5.37 13.21
CA TYR A 65 -8.46 -4.90 14.19
C TYR A 65 -7.02 -4.70 13.65
N LEU A 66 -6.69 -5.25 12.47
CA LEU A 66 -5.32 -5.31 11.95
C LEU A 66 -4.67 -3.92 11.84
N THR A 67 -5.41 -2.92 11.36
CA THR A 67 -4.87 -1.55 11.22
C THR A 67 -4.59 -0.92 12.58
N ASN A 68 -5.50 -1.10 13.55
CA ASN A 68 -5.30 -0.59 14.91
C ASN A 68 -4.12 -1.27 15.61
N ALA A 69 -3.95 -2.58 15.44
CA ALA A 69 -2.83 -3.33 16.01
C ALA A 69 -1.48 -2.90 15.41
N GLU A 70 -1.42 -2.68 14.10
CA GLU A 70 -0.22 -2.14 13.45
C GLU A 70 0.14 -0.76 14.01
N ILE A 71 -0.83 0.14 14.12
CA ILE A 71 -0.64 1.48 14.68
C ILE A 71 -0.14 1.39 16.13
N GLU A 72 -0.71 0.52 16.96
CA GLU A 72 -0.30 0.32 18.35
C GLU A 72 1.16 -0.14 18.44
N VAL A 73 1.53 -1.18 17.68
CA VAL A 73 2.88 -1.75 17.67
C VAL A 73 3.90 -0.72 17.19
N LEU A 74 3.62 -0.04 16.08
CA LEU A 74 4.51 0.96 15.52
C LEU A 74 4.65 2.17 16.45
N THR A 75 3.55 2.66 17.03
CA THR A 75 3.60 3.78 17.99
C THR A 75 4.41 3.41 19.24
N THR A 76 4.23 2.19 19.74
CA THR A 76 4.90 1.72 20.97
C THR A 76 6.38 1.45 20.77
N HIS A 77 6.79 1.01 19.58
CA HIS A 77 8.14 0.52 19.34
C HIS A 77 8.96 1.32 18.32
N ALA A 78 8.42 2.39 17.72
CA ALA A 78 9.12 3.19 16.69
C ALA A 78 10.54 3.59 17.10
N THR A 79 10.72 4.18 18.29
CA THR A 79 12.04 4.60 18.77
C THR A 79 13.01 3.42 18.90
N ARG A 80 12.53 2.27 19.39
CA ARG A 80 13.36 1.06 19.50
C ARG A 80 13.78 0.55 18.13
N ILE A 81 12.88 0.59 17.14
CA ILE A 81 13.17 0.17 15.76
C ILE A 81 14.22 1.11 15.15
N VAL A 82 14.03 2.42 15.25
CA VAL A 82 14.95 3.42 14.71
C VAL A 82 16.35 3.31 15.34
N ASN A 83 16.44 3.06 16.65
CA ASN A 83 17.71 2.88 17.35
C ASN A 83 18.51 1.64 16.92
N GLN A 84 17.89 0.70 16.21
CA GLN A 84 18.57 -0.49 15.66
C GLN A 84 19.07 -0.27 14.23
N LEU A 85 18.68 0.84 13.58
CA LEU A 85 19.11 1.14 12.23
C LEU A 85 20.52 1.72 12.23
N PRO A 86 21.37 1.37 11.25
CA PRO A 86 22.67 2.00 11.09
C PRO A 86 22.51 3.47 10.70
N GLU A 87 23.53 4.28 10.98
CA GLU A 87 23.60 5.64 10.47
C GLU A 87 23.46 5.64 8.93
N ASN A 88 22.70 6.60 8.40
CA ASN A 88 22.40 6.75 6.98
C ASN A 88 21.54 5.62 6.36
N ALA A 89 20.78 4.88 7.17
CA ALA A 89 19.77 3.96 6.65
C ALA A 89 18.70 4.69 5.82
N GLN A 90 18.20 4.02 4.77
CA GLN A 90 17.07 4.48 3.96
C GLN A 90 15.82 3.67 4.31
N LEU A 91 14.68 4.36 4.43
CA LEU A 91 13.38 3.73 4.63
C LEU A 91 12.67 3.57 3.27
N LEU A 92 12.34 2.33 2.92
CA LEU A 92 11.54 2.02 1.74
C LEU A 92 10.18 1.49 2.19
N GLU A 93 9.12 2.23 1.87
CA GLU A 93 7.74 1.81 2.08
C GLU A 93 7.21 1.09 0.83
N LEU A 94 6.91 -0.20 0.96
CA LEU A 94 6.42 -1.01 -0.15
C LEU A 94 4.89 -1.00 -0.17
N GLY A 95 4.35 -0.19 -1.08
CA GLY A 95 2.92 0.03 -1.21
C GLY A 95 2.50 1.23 -0.37
N SER A 96 2.41 2.40 -0.99
CA SER A 96 1.97 3.65 -0.38
C SER A 96 0.45 3.71 -0.14
N GLY A 97 -0.17 2.54 0.11
CA GLY A 97 -1.61 2.36 0.27
C GLY A 97 -2.23 3.46 1.13
N CYS A 98 -3.48 3.84 0.83
CA CYS A 98 -4.17 4.99 1.41
C CYS A 98 -3.92 5.10 2.92
N VAL A 99 -2.97 5.97 3.31
CA VAL A 99 -2.78 6.31 4.72
C VAL A 99 -4.04 7.07 5.10
N PRO A 100 -4.85 6.58 6.05
CA PRO A 100 -6.13 7.19 6.31
C PRO A 100 -5.92 8.66 6.63
N SER A 101 -6.75 9.51 6.04
CA SER A 101 -6.51 10.96 5.92
C SER A 101 -6.20 11.63 7.26
N ASN A 102 -6.72 11.08 8.36
CA ASN A 102 -6.57 11.58 9.72
C ASN A 102 -5.25 11.17 10.41
N TYR A 103 -4.49 10.21 9.88
CA TYR A 103 -3.18 9.80 10.39
C TYR A 103 -2.00 10.52 9.72
N ARG A 104 -2.24 11.25 8.61
CA ARG A 104 -1.24 12.12 7.94
C ARG A 104 -0.68 13.25 8.81
N LEU A 105 -1.17 13.42 10.04
CA LEU A 105 -0.70 14.44 11.00
C LEU A 105 0.13 13.88 12.17
N ARG A 106 0.45 12.59 12.23
CA ARG A 106 1.25 12.01 13.33
C ARG A 106 2.48 11.19 12.93
N ALA A 107 2.86 11.21 11.66
CA ALA A 107 4.19 10.76 11.23
C ALA A 107 5.10 11.99 11.04
N ARG A 108 5.34 12.74 12.12
CA ARG A 108 6.61 13.45 12.28
C ARG A 108 7.49 12.52 13.11
N ILE A 109 8.21 11.66 12.40
CA ILE A 109 9.48 11.12 12.89
C ILE A 109 10.54 12.17 12.54
#